data_AF-A0A8J2K077-F1
#
_entry.id   AF-A0A8J2K077-F1
#
_cell.length_a   1.000
_cell.length_b   1.000
_cell.length_c   1.000
_cell.angle_alpha   90.00
_cell.angle_beta   90.00
_cell.angle_gamma   90.00
#
_symmetry.space_group_name_H-M   'P 1'
#
loop_
_entity.id
_entity.type
_entity.pdbx_description
1 polymer ?
#
loop_
_entity_poly.entity_id
_entity_poly.type
_entity_poly.pdbx_seq_one_letter_code
_entity_poly.pdbx_strand_id
1 'polypeptide(L)' 'MVINVNYVTETLMNLIRPIWGDLFNIAEIYGTNKAVWIPRLLKHFPRESLPEWYGGNRKDYKPVQIRG' A
#
# COMPACT_ATOMS: atom_id res chain seq x y z
N MET A 1 5.10 2.72 0.99
CA MET A 1 4.19 2.05 0.05
C MET A 1 2.76 2.33 0.50
N VAL A 2 1.94 2.91 -0.36
CA VAL A 2 0.53 3.20 -0.08
C VAL A 2 -0.32 2.27 -0.94
N ILE A 3 -1.23 1.53 -0.32
CA ILE A 3 -2.06 0.51 -0.96
C ILE A 3 -3.53 0.76 -0.63
N ASN A 4 -4.44 0.27 -1.47
CA ASN A 4 -5.88 0.49 -1.34
C ASN A 4 -6.26 1.98 -1.44
N VAL A 5 -5.55 2.71 -2.29
CA VAL A 5 -5.86 4.11 -2.57
C VAL A 5 -7.13 4.19 -3.42
N ASN A 6 -8.08 5.04 -3.02
CA ASN A 6 -9.31 5.22 -3.78
C ASN A 6 -9.03 5.97 -5.09
N TYR A 7 -9.96 5.91 -6.05
CA TYR A 7 -9.81 6.52 -7.37
C TYR A 7 -9.52 8.03 -7.32
N VAL A 8 -10.11 8.74 -6.37
CA VAL A 8 -9.91 10.20 -6.21
C VAL A 8 -8.48 10.51 -5.79
N THR A 9 -7.96 9.77 -4.82
CA THR A 9 -6.58 9.92 -4.36
C THR A 9 -5.59 9.45 -5.42
N GLU A 10 -5.89 8.40 -6.19
CA GLU A 10 -5.07 7.99 -7.34
C GLU A 10 -5.00 9.11 -8.41
N THR A 11 -6.14 9.74 -8.69
CA THR A 11 -6.22 10.86 -9.63
C THR A 11 -5.44 12.08 -9.13
N LEU A 12 -5.61 12.45 -7.86
CA LEU A 12 -4.86 13.52 -7.21
C LEU A 12 -3.35 13.26 -7.24
N MET A 13 -2.93 12.04 -6.91
CA MET A 13 -1.52 11.64 -6.95
C MET A 13 -0.93 11.75 -8.36
N ASN A 14 -1.69 11.36 -9.40
CA ASN A 14 -1.27 11.54 -10.79
C ASN A 14 -1.17 13.01 -11.21
N LEU A 15 -2.06 13.88 -10.70
CA LEU A 15 -2.05 15.32 -10.99
C LEU A 15 -0.87 16.04 -10.32
N ILE A 16 -0.52 15.68 -9.08
CA ILE A 16 0.57 16.31 -8.33
C ILE A 16 1.94 15.68 -8.62
N ARG A 17 1.98 14.52 -9.27
CA ARG A 17 3.21 13.81 -9.68
C ARG A 17 4.27 14.72 -10.34
N PRO A 18 3.95 15.59 -11.31
CA PRO A 18 4.96 16.48 -11.90
C PRO A 18 5.50 17.55 -10.94
N ILE A 19 4.74 17.94 -9.92
CA ILE A 19 5.14 18.95 -8.93
C ILE A 19 6.11 18.36 -7.89
N TRP A 20 5.99 17.06 -7.62
CA TRP A 20 6.70 16.35 -6.54
C TRP A 20 7.73 15.32 -7.08
N GLY A 21 8.23 15.54 -8.30
CA GLY A 21 8.91 14.55 -9.15
C GLY A 21 9.91 13.60 -8.48
N ASP A 22 10.67 14.06 -7.48
CA ASP A 22 11.66 13.22 -6.79
C ASP A 22 11.16 12.57 -5.48
N LEU A 23 10.18 13.18 -4.81
CA LEU A 23 9.64 12.66 -3.53
C LEU A 23 8.80 11.40 -3.73
N PHE A 24 8.15 11.25 -4.89
CA PHE A 24 7.35 10.08 -5.22
C PHE A 24 8.15 8.88 -5.72
N ASN A 25 9.44 9.03 -6.07
CA ASN A 25 10.30 7.85 -6.31
C ASN A 25 10.46 6.99 -5.04
N ILE A 26 10.18 7.56 -3.87
CA ILE A 26 10.28 6.90 -2.56
C ILE A 26 8.94 6.21 -2.19
N ALA A 27 7.82 6.63 -2.78
CA ALA A 27 6.48 6.18 -2.40
C ALA A 27 5.78 5.46 -3.55
N GLU A 28 5.88 4.14 -3.59
CA GLU A 28 5.05 3.34 -4.49
C GLU A 28 3.58 3.37 -4.06
N ILE A 29 2.70 3.82 -4.95
CA ILE A 29 1.26 3.94 -4.75
C ILE A 29 0.54 2.90 -5.60
N TYR A 30 -0.36 2.16 -4.96
CA TYR A 30 -1.21 1.18 -5.62
C TYR A 30 -2.68 1.42 -5.29
N GLY A 31 -3.53 1.30 -6.31
CA GLY A 31 -4.98 1.33 -6.16
C GLY A 31 -5.54 0.11 -5.41
N THR A 32 -6.82 -0.18 -5.65
CA THR A 32 -7.55 -1.26 -4.96
C THR A 32 -7.22 -2.67 -5.47
N ASN A 33 -6.52 -2.80 -6.61
CA ASN A 33 -6.25 -4.08 -7.24
C ASN A 33 -5.20 -4.91 -6.48
N LYS A 34 -5.70 -5.83 -5.64
CA LYS A 34 -4.90 -6.73 -4.81
C LYS A 34 -3.90 -7.57 -5.60
N ALA A 35 -4.26 -8.03 -6.79
CA ALA A 35 -3.39 -8.88 -7.60
C ALA A 35 -2.12 -8.14 -8.06
N VAL A 36 -2.16 -6.81 -8.14
CA VAL A 36 -1.01 -5.99 -8.56
C VAL A 36 -0.10 -5.67 -7.38
N TRP A 37 -0.67 -5.26 -6.24
CA TRP A 37 0.15 -4.77 -5.13
C TRP A 37 0.64 -5.86 -4.17
N ILE A 38 -0.09 -6.96 -3.99
CA ILE A 38 0.37 -8.09 -3.13
C ILE A 38 1.75 -8.61 -3.52
N PRO A 39 2.03 -8.98 -4.80
CA PRO A 39 3.34 -9.51 -5.17
C PRO A 39 4.46 -8.48 -4.99
N ARG A 40 4.16 -7.18 -5.10
CA ARG A 40 5.14 -6.13 -4.84
C ARG A 40 5.35 -5.90 -3.33
N LEU A 41 4.29 -6.01 -2.53
CA LEU A 41 4.37 -5.99 -1.07
C LEU A 41 5.32 -7.09 -0.57
N LEU A 42 5.18 -8.30 -1.12
CA LEU A 42 6.00 -9.46 -0.78
C LEU A 42 7.45 -9.36 -1.27
N LYS A 43 7.78 -8.45 -2.20
CA LYS A 43 9.18 -8.15 -2.56
C LYS A 43 9.90 -7.34 -1.50
N HIS A 44 9.18 -6.50 -0.77
CA HIS A 44 9.77 -5.59 0.23
C HIS A 44 9.65 -6.13 1.66
N PHE A 45 8.63 -6.93 1.95
CA PHE A 45 8.37 -7.44 3.29
C PHE A 45 8.27 -8.98 3.28
N PRO A 46 8.88 -9.67 4.26
CA PRO A 46 8.75 -11.11 4.38
C PRO A 46 7.30 -11.49 4.68
N ARG A 47 6.85 -12.58 4.07
CA ARG A 47 5.46 -13.07 4.12
C ARG A 47 4.96 -13.29 5.56
N GLU A 48 5.85 -13.65 6.47
CA GLU A 48 5.58 -13.90 7.89
C GLU A 48 5.30 -12.62 8.70
N SER A 49 5.83 -11.47 8.24
CA SER A 49 5.57 -10.17 8.88
C SER A 49 4.24 -9.56 8.45
N LEU A 50 3.74 -10.00 7.29
CA LEU A 50 2.55 -9.44 6.66
C LEU A 50 1.28 -10.18 7.09
N PRO A 51 0.22 -9.46 7.44
CA PRO A 51 -1.09 -10.05 7.65
C PRO A 51 -1.64 -10.79 6.42
N GLU A 52 -2.52 -11.77 6.65
CA GLU A 52 -3.19 -12.53 5.57
C GLU A 52 -3.92 -11.62 4.57
N TRP A 53 -4.55 -10.55 5.03
CA TRP A 53 -5.27 -9.59 4.18
C TRP A 53 -4.36 -8.80 3.23
N TYR A 54 -3.05 -8.83 3.48
CA TYR A 54 -2.00 -8.26 2.65
C TYR A 54 -1.19 -9.31 1.87
N GLY A 55 -1.65 -10.58 1.86
CA GLY A 55 -1.01 -11.69 1.17
C GLY A 55 0.10 -12.40 1.97
N GLY A 56 0.26 -12.05 3.25
CA GLY A 56 1.17 -12.72 4.16
C GLY A 56 0.55 -13.90 4.91
N ASN A 57 1.26 -14.41 5.93
CA ASN A 57 0.83 -15.55 6.75
C ASN A 57 0.66 -15.17 8.23
N ARG A 58 0.76 -13.88 8.56
CA ARG A 58 0.66 -13.38 9.93
C ARG A 58 -0.79 -13.37 10.41
N LYS A 59 -1.11 -14.23 11.39
CA LYS A 59 -2.46 -14.43 11.93
C LYS A 59 -2.73 -13.70 13.25
N ASP A 60 -1.69 -13.21 13.91
CA ASP A 60 -1.74 -12.50 15.19
C ASP A 60 -2.04 -11.00 15.06
N TYR A 61 -2.30 -10.50 13.84
CA TYR A 61 -2.58 -9.08 13.63
C TYR A 61 -3.94 -8.70 14.23
N LYS A 62 -3.92 -8.17 15.46
CA LYS A 62 -5.04 -7.42 16.02
C LYS A 62 -4.98 -6.02 15.41
N PRO A 63 -6.00 -5.57 14.65
CA PRO A 63 -6.04 -4.19 14.19
C PRO A 63 -5.94 -3.29 15.42
N VAL A 64 -4.99 -2.35 15.40
CA VAL A 64 -4.90 -1.30 16.43
C VAL A 64 -6.23 -0.55 16.37
N GLN A 65 -7.11 -0.81 17.34
CA GLN A 65 -8.34 -0.03 17.50
C GLN A 65 -7.92 1.36 17.94
N ILE A 66 -7.80 2.29 17.00
CA ILE A 66 -7.73 3.71 17.32
C ILE A 66 -9.16 4.08 17.73
N ARG A 67 -9.44 3.99 19.03
CA ARG A 67 -10.67 4.56 19.60
C ARG A 67 -10.58 6.07 19.42
N GLY A 68 -11.38 6.59 18.48
CA GLY A 68 -11.73 8.01 18.42
C GLY A 68 -12.74 8.36 19.49
#